data_AF-A0AAW1CX26-F1
#
_entry.id   AF-A0AAW1CX26-F1
#
_cell.length_a   1.000
_cell.length_b   1.000
_cell.length_c   1.000
_cell.angle_alpha   90.00
_cell.angle_beta   90.00
_cell.angle_gamma   90.00
#
_symmetry.space_group_name_H-M   'P 1'
#
loop_
_entity.id
_entity.type
_entity.pdbx_description
1 polymer ?
#
loop_
_entity_poly.entity_id
_entity_poly.type
_entity_poly.pdbx_seq_one_letter_code
_entity_poly.pdbx_strand_id
1 'polypeptide(L)'
;MHYMAKAKYSENGQILDSGVDLNMAGGIAEHVKDMIILTAGSQLLSLISNYFWLLMLLAPGRGFYILWVNILSPYFFQEAQQPEIDEKKQKKLERKMRRQQQH
;
A
#
# COMPACT_ATOMS: atom_id res chain seq x y z
N MET A 1 -8.24 -3.96 -21.98
CA MET A 1 -8.87 -2.66 -21.62
C MET A 1 -10.38 -2.62 -21.78
N HIS A 2 -11.03 -3.51 -22.56
CA HIS A 2 -12.48 -3.47 -22.79
C HIS A 2 -13.35 -3.66 -21.53
N TYR A 3 -12.81 -4.26 -20.47
CA TYR A 3 -13.54 -4.53 -19.22
C TYR A 3 -13.27 -3.53 -18.09
N MET A 4 -12.20 -2.73 -18.17
CA MET A 4 -11.81 -1.85 -17.07
C MET A 4 -12.63 -0.56 -17.03
N ALA A 5 -13.00 -0.03 -18.20
CA ALA A 5 -13.75 1.23 -18.32
C ALA A 5 -15.26 1.02 -18.55
N LYS A 6 -15.74 -0.24 -18.51
CA LYS A 6 -17.14 -0.55 -18.82
C LYS A 6 -17.97 -0.49 -17.54
N ALA A 7 -18.94 0.42 -17.51
CA ALA A 7 -19.90 0.47 -16.43
C ALA A 7 -20.77 -0.80 -16.39
N LYS A 8 -21.01 -1.32 -15.20
CA LYS A 8 -21.88 -2.45 -14.90
C LYS A 8 -23.17 -1.93 -14.30
N TYR A 9 -24.30 -2.38 -14.83
CA TYR A 9 -25.63 -1.96 -14.39
C TYR A 9 -26.39 -3.15 -13.81
N SER A 10 -27.28 -2.86 -12.87
CA SER A 10 -28.30 -3.78 -12.36
C SER A 10 -29.41 -3.99 -13.40
N GLU A 11 -30.22 -5.04 -13.24
CA GLU A 11 -31.37 -5.34 -14.11
C GLU A 11 -32.39 -4.19 -14.17
N ASN A 12 -32.45 -3.39 -13.09
CA ASN A 12 -33.28 -2.19 -13.00
C ASN A 12 -32.63 -0.93 -13.60
N GLY A 13 -31.47 -1.06 -14.25
CA GLY A 13 -30.73 0.05 -14.86
C GLY A 13 -29.89 0.90 -13.88
N GLN A 14 -29.81 0.51 -12.60
CA GLN A 14 -28.99 1.22 -11.60
C GLN A 14 -27.50 0.90 -11.77
N ILE A 15 -26.61 1.90 -11.65
CA ILE A 15 -25.15 1.70 -11.79
C ILE A 15 -24.63 0.92 -10.58
N LEU A 16 -24.01 -0.24 -10.85
CA LEU A 16 -23.35 -1.09 -9.85
C LEU A 16 -21.84 -0.80 -9.77
N ASP A 17 -21.23 -0.52 -10.92
CA ASP A 17 -19.83 -0.14 -11.05
C ASP A 17 -19.72 0.82 -12.23
N SER A 18 -19.11 2.00 -12.04
CA SER A 18 -18.95 2.98 -13.12
C SER A 18 -17.79 2.66 -14.06
N GLY A 19 -16.99 1.64 -13.74
CA GLY A 19 -15.69 1.40 -14.36
C GLY A 19 -14.59 2.18 -13.64
N VAL A 20 -13.35 1.80 -13.93
CA VAL A 20 -12.14 2.28 -13.28
C VAL A 20 -11.61 3.52 -14.00
N ASP A 21 -11.60 4.65 -13.30
CA ASP A 21 -10.97 5.88 -13.78
C ASP A 21 -9.43 5.79 -13.67
N LEU A 22 -8.74 6.11 -14.76
CA LEU A 22 -7.28 6.17 -14.84
C LEU A 22 -6.69 7.33 -14.03
N ASN A 23 -7.47 8.35 -13.69
CA ASN A 23 -7.01 9.49 -12.91
C ASN A 23 -7.36 9.42 -11.42
N MET A 24 -7.93 8.30 -10.97
CA MET A 24 -8.28 8.09 -9.57
C MET A 24 -7.02 7.90 -8.70
N ALA A 25 -6.81 8.80 -7.74
CA ALA A 25 -5.68 8.75 -6.82
C ALA A 25 -5.77 7.53 -5.88
N GLY A 26 -4.68 6.77 -5.77
CA GLY A 26 -4.62 5.60 -4.88
C GLY A 26 -5.37 4.36 -5.39
N GLY A 27 -5.84 4.37 -6.64
CA GLY A 27 -6.46 3.23 -7.29
C GLY A 27 -5.45 2.35 -8.05
N ILE A 28 -5.84 1.09 -8.34
CA ILE A 28 -5.04 0.17 -9.18
C ILE A 28 -4.74 0.79 -10.56
N ALA A 29 -5.63 1.66 -11.05
CA ALA A 29 -5.51 2.35 -12.32
C ALA A 29 -4.25 3.22 -12.44
N GLU A 30 -3.79 3.80 -11.33
CA GLU A 30 -2.58 4.62 -11.27
C GLU A 30 -1.35 3.76 -11.61
N HIS A 31 -1.24 2.58 -11.00
CA HIS A 31 -0.17 1.62 -11.29
C HIS A 31 -0.24 1.06 -12.72
N VAL A 32 -1.45 0.90 -13.25
CA VAL A 32 -1.64 0.49 -14.66
C VAL A 32 -1.19 1.58 -15.62
N LYS A 33 -1.48 2.86 -15.32
CA LYS A 33 -1.00 4.01 -16.10
C LYS A 33 0.54 4.04 -16.12
N ASP A 34 1.18 3.88 -14.96
CA ASP A 34 2.63 3.83 -14.85
C ASP A 34 3.23 2.69 -15.69
N MET A 35 2.59 1.51 -15.69
CA MET A 35 3.04 0.39 -16.53
C MET A 35 2.89 0.66 -18.02
N ILE A 36 1.81 1.30 -18.46
CA ILE A 36 1.64 1.66 -19.87
C ILE A 36 2.73 2.64 -20.29
N ILE A 37 3.00 3.67 -19.49
CA ILE A 37 4.04 4.67 -19.78
C ILE A 37 5.42 4.01 -19.81
N LEU A 38 5.75 3.19 -18.80
CA LEU A 38 7.04 2.51 -18.72
C LEU A 38 7.27 1.58 -19.90
N THR A 39 6.27 0.78 -20.26
CA THR A 39 6.39 -0.19 -21.35
C THR A 39 6.48 0.50 -22.71
N ALA A 40 5.59 1.46 -23.00
CA ALA A 40 5.63 2.23 -24.24
C ALA A 40 6.95 3.01 -24.39
N GLY A 41 7.40 3.68 -23.34
CA GLY A 41 8.67 4.41 -23.33
C GLY A 41 9.87 3.49 -23.56
N SER A 42 9.92 2.35 -22.87
CA SER A 42 10.97 1.35 -23.06
C SER A 42 10.98 0.78 -24.49
N GLN A 43 9.82 0.60 -25.12
CA GLN A 43 9.72 0.10 -26.49
C GLN A 43 10.17 1.13 -27.53
N LEU A 44 9.87 2.41 -27.34
CA LEU A 44 10.35 3.46 -28.22
C LEU A 44 11.87 3.65 -28.09
N LEU A 45 12.38 3.65 -26.86
CA LEU A 45 13.80 3.83 -26.61
C LEU A 45 14.62 2.61 -27.03
N SER A 46 14.06 1.40 -26.99
CA SER A 46 14.77 0.19 -27.43
C SER A 46 15.14 0.20 -28.91
N LEU A 47 14.46 1.01 -29.73
CA LEU A 47 14.84 1.26 -31.12
C LEU A 47 16.19 1.96 -31.25
N ILE A 48 16.60 2.72 -30.22
CA ILE A 48 17.89 3.41 -30.15
C ILE A 48 18.95 2.47 -29.54
N SER A 49 18.59 1.73 -28.49
CA SER A 49 19.52 0.84 -27.80
C SER A 49 18.83 -0.26 -27.00
N ASN A 50 19.35 -1.49 -27.07
CA ASN A 50 18.83 -2.62 -26.29
C ASN A 50 18.99 -2.44 -24.77
N TYR A 51 19.87 -1.56 -24.30
CA TYR A 51 20.02 -1.28 -22.87
C TYR A 51 18.74 -0.70 -22.24
N PHE A 52 17.86 -0.08 -23.03
CA PHE A 52 16.61 0.47 -22.51
C PHE A 52 15.62 -0.58 -22.01
N TRP A 53 15.80 -1.86 -22.36
CA TRP A 53 15.05 -2.94 -21.72
C TRP A 53 15.29 -3.02 -20.20
N LEU A 54 16.41 -2.51 -19.69
CA LEU A 54 16.67 -2.41 -18.25
C LEU A 54 15.66 -1.51 -17.52
N LEU A 55 14.98 -0.59 -18.21
CA LEU A 55 13.90 0.20 -17.62
C LEU A 55 12.76 -0.68 -17.10
N MET A 56 12.55 -1.87 -17.67
CA MET A 56 11.57 -2.84 -17.17
C MET A 56 11.84 -3.28 -15.74
N LEU A 57 13.07 -3.17 -15.23
CA LEU A 57 13.41 -3.49 -13.84
C LEU A 57 12.77 -2.52 -12.83
N LEU A 58 12.30 -1.34 -13.28
CA LEU A 58 11.54 -0.41 -12.44
C LEU A 58 10.20 -1.02 -11.99
N ALA A 59 9.58 -1.88 -12.79
CA ALA A 59 8.31 -2.54 -12.45
C ALA A 59 8.45 -3.50 -11.25
N PRO A 60 9.33 -4.52 -11.26
CA PRO A 60 9.56 -5.37 -10.09
C PRO A 60 10.19 -4.58 -8.92
N GLY A 61 11.01 -3.57 -9.18
CA GLY A 61 11.54 -2.67 -8.14
C GLY A 61 10.43 -1.94 -7.38
N ARG A 62 9.44 -1.38 -8.10
CA ARG A 62 8.26 -0.74 -7.50
C ARG A 62 7.41 -1.74 -6.72
N GLY A 63 7.19 -2.94 -7.27
CA GLY A 63 6.47 -4.02 -6.59
C GLY A 63 7.16 -4.41 -5.28
N PHE A 64 8.48 -4.57 -5.30
CA PHE A 64 9.27 -4.85 -4.11
C PHE A 64 9.18 -3.73 -3.08
N TYR A 65 9.26 -2.46 -3.49
CA TYR A 65 9.09 -1.34 -2.57
C TYR A 65 7.73 -1.35 -1.88
N ILE A 66 6.64 -1.57 -2.63
CA ILE A 66 5.28 -1.64 -2.07
C ILE A 66 5.17 -2.81 -1.09
N LEU A 67 5.72 -3.97 -1.45
CA LEU A 67 5.78 -5.15 -0.58
C LEU A 67 6.56 -4.85 0.71
N TRP A 68 7.72 -4.21 0.58
CA TRP A 68 8.56 -3.83 1.70
C TRP A 68 7.84 -2.87 2.64
N VAL A 69 7.30 -1.76 2.15
CA VAL A 69 6.68 -0.72 2.98
C VAL A 69 5.38 -1.19 3.63
N ASN A 70 4.55 -1.95 2.91
CA ASN A 70 3.22 -2.31 3.40
C ASN A 70 3.18 -3.65 4.17
N ILE A 71 4.12 -4.57 3.93
CA ILE A 71 4.09 -5.92 4.51
C ILE A 71 5.31 -6.19 5.38
N LEU A 72 6.53 -6.10 4.83
CA LEU A 72 7.73 -6.51 5.59
C LEU A 72 8.11 -5.52 6.68
N SER A 73 8.17 -4.23 6.36
CA SER A 73 8.58 -3.17 7.28
C SER A 73 7.71 -3.12 8.54
N PRO A 74 6.36 -3.14 8.45
CA PRO A 74 5.52 -3.16 9.65
C PRO A 74 5.68 -4.45 10.46
N TYR A 75 6.03 -5.58 9.83
CA TYR A 75 6.27 -6.83 10.55
C TYR A 75 7.61 -6.82 11.31
N PHE A 76 8.68 -6.30 10.71
CA PHE A 76 10.00 -6.23 11.33
C PHE A 76 10.13 -5.11 12.37
N PHE A 77 9.48 -3.98 12.11
CA PHE A 77 9.53 -2.79 12.96
C PHE A 77 8.20 -2.55 13.68
N GLN A 78 7.45 -3.62 13.94
CA GLN A 78 6.38 -3.60 14.92
C GLN A 78 7.03 -3.24 16.25
N GLU A 79 7.07 -1.95 16.58
CA GLU A 79 7.32 -1.52 17.95
C GLU A 79 6.31 -2.29 18.78
N ALA A 80 6.81 -3.14 19.69
CA ALA A 80 5.97 -3.70 20.72
C ALA A 80 5.26 -2.51 21.32
N GLN A 81 3.96 -2.36 21.04
CA GLN A 81 3.13 -1.38 21.71
C GLN A 81 3.45 -1.60 23.17
N GLN A 82 4.26 -0.70 23.74
CA GLN A 82 4.45 -0.70 25.18
C GLN A 82 3.01 -0.63 25.67
N PRO A 83 2.51 -1.65 26.38
CA PRO A 83 1.14 -1.63 26.82
C PRO A 83 1.00 -0.29 27.50
N GLU A 84 0.21 0.60 26.92
CA GLU A 84 -0.05 1.92 27.46
C GLU A 84 -0.57 1.58 28.84
N ILE A 85 0.30 1.69 29.85
CA ILE A 85 -0.07 1.28 31.19
C ILE A 85 -0.95 2.43 31.61
N ASP A 86 -2.23 2.29 31.26
CA ASP A 86 -3.37 3.07 31.70
C ASP A 86 -2.97 3.69 33.04
N GLU A 87 -2.79 5.01 33.10
CA GLU A 87 -2.17 5.70 34.25
C GLU A 87 -2.81 5.24 35.58
N LYS A 88 -4.08 4.78 35.51
CA LYS A 88 -4.82 4.14 36.60
C LYS A 88 -4.18 2.84 37.12
N LYS A 89 -3.67 1.97 36.24
CA LYS A 89 -2.93 0.76 36.61
C LYS A 89 -1.56 1.08 37.22
N GLN A 90 -0.82 2.05 36.68
CA GLN A 90 0.44 2.51 37.29
C GLN A 90 0.21 3.06 38.71
N LYS A 91 -0.76 3.97 38.88
CA LYS A 91 -1.13 4.51 40.21
C LYS A 91 -1.59 3.42 41.18
N LYS A 92 -2.30 2.40 40.72
CA LYS A 92 -2.75 1.28 41.57
C LYS A 92 -1.58 0.40 42.01
N LEU A 93 -0.59 0.17 41.13
CA LEU A 93 0.65 -0.54 41.43
C LEU A 93 1.51 0.24 42.44
N GLU A 94 1.69 1.54 42.23
CA GLU A 94 2.40 2.43 43.16
C GLU A 94 1.75 2.44 44.55
N ARG A 95 0.42 2.55 44.62
CA ARG A 95 -0.32 2.50 45.89
C ARG A 95 -0.13 1.17 46.62
N LYS A 96 0.03 0.07 45.87
CA LYS A 96 0.22 -1.27 46.43
C LYS A 96 1.66 -1.46 46.95
N MET A 97 2.66 -0.96 46.21
CA MET A 97 4.07 -1.02 46.63
C MET A 97 4.35 -0.16 47.87
N ARG A 98 3.78 1.05 47.96
CA ARG A 98 3.90 1.90 49.16
C ARG A 98 3.35 1.26 50.43
N ARG A 99 2.32 0.40 50.31
CA ARG A 99 1.74 -0.33 51.46
C ARG A 99 2.60 -1.51 51.89
N GLN A 100 3.36 -2.12 50.98
CA GLN A 100 4.26 -3.22 51.29
C GLN A 100 5.59 -2.75 51.90
N GLN A 101 6.03 -1.53 51.60
CA GLN A 101 7.25 -0.95 52.20
C GLN A 101 7.04 -0.34 53.60
N GLN A 102 5.79 -0.22 54.06
CA GLN A 102 5.44 0.33 55.38
C GLN A 102 5.21 -0.75 56.46
N HIS A 103 5.46 -2.01 56.13
CA HIS A 103 5.52 -3.15 57.06
C HIS A 103 6.95 -3.65 57.15
#